data_AF-A0A3A9VC50-F1
#
_entry.id   AF-A0A3A9VC50-F1
#
_cell.length_a   1.000
_cell.length_b   1.000
_cell.length_c   1.000
_cell.angle_alpha   90.00
_cell.angle_beta   90.00
_cell.angle_gamma   90.00
#
_symmetry.space_group_name_H-M   'P 1'
#
loop_
_entity.id
_entity.type
_entity.pdbx_description
1 polymer ?
#
loop_
_entity_poly.entity_id
_entity_poly.type
_entity_poly.pdbx_seq_one_letter_code
_entity_poly.pdbx_strand_id
1 'polypeptide(L)'
;MDFDKIGEMALGSRLRALSTIVSEDAERIYNLYGVALKPKWFPVFYFLSNQNTGKSITAIANEIGHSHPSVIKIVREMSKVGLVLEQKDTLDKRKNNIVLTPKGIDMSIQIQQQYKDVENAVKTTLNQTTHNIWLAIQEFEYLLNEKSLLKRVIEQKKIRESSTVEIIDYTSKYHTAFKELNEEWIKTFFKIEDADRKALDDPQKYILDSGGKILVAIQDQNVLGVCALIKMKNKKYDYELAKMAVSPKAQGKGIGYLLGKSSIEKAKSLGAKSIYLESNTILKPAISLYEKLGFQKVVGIDTPYERCNIQMELLFS
;
A
#
# COMPACT_ATOMS: atom_id res chain seq x y z
N MET A 1 0.44 29.05 10.13
CA MET A 1 1.34 27.87 10.11
C MET A 1 2.35 28.14 9.03
N ASP A 2 3.64 28.04 9.33
CA ASP A 2 4.70 28.18 8.33
C ASP A 2 4.86 26.83 7.61
N PHE A 3 4.32 26.73 6.39
CA PHE A 3 4.36 25.49 5.62
C PHE A 3 5.75 25.17 5.09
N ASP A 4 6.56 26.18 4.79
CA ASP A 4 7.89 25.97 4.22
C ASP A 4 8.85 25.44 5.30
N LYS A 5 8.64 25.82 6.57
CA LYS A 5 9.36 25.22 7.71
C LYS A 5 8.98 23.77 7.98
N ILE A 6 7.71 23.38 7.79
CA ILE A 6 7.24 22.00 8.03
C ILE A 6 7.56 21.09 6.83
N GLY A 7 7.66 21.67 5.63
CA GLY A 7 7.96 20.97 4.40
C GLY A 7 6.78 20.16 3.86
N GLU A 8 7.08 19.16 3.05
CA GLU A 8 6.14 18.38 2.24
C GLU A 8 5.15 17.58 3.11
N MET A 9 5.49 17.28 4.36
CA MET A 9 4.57 16.64 5.31
C MET A 9 3.30 17.47 5.53
N ALA A 10 3.37 18.79 5.37
CA ALA A 10 2.24 19.70 5.49
C ALA A 10 1.41 19.86 4.20
N LEU A 11 1.65 19.06 3.15
CA LEU A 11 0.97 19.17 1.86
C LEU A 11 -0.56 19.26 2.00
N GLY A 12 -1.18 18.36 2.77
CA GLY A 12 -2.63 18.36 2.98
C GLY A 12 -3.15 19.63 3.66
N SER A 13 -2.40 20.18 4.61
CA SER A 13 -2.72 21.44 5.29
C SER A 13 -2.55 22.65 4.38
N ARG A 14 -1.51 22.66 3.54
CA ARG A 14 -1.26 23.72 2.55
C ARG A 14 -2.36 23.75 1.49
N LEU A 15 -2.76 22.59 0.97
CA LEU A 15 -3.88 22.47 0.03
C LEU A 15 -5.20 22.93 0.64
N ARG A 16 -5.46 22.58 1.91
CA ARG A 16 -6.65 23.06 2.63
C ARG A 16 -6.67 24.57 2.77
N ALA A 17 -5.55 25.18 3.16
CA ALA A 17 -5.45 26.63 3.29
C ALA A 17 -5.70 27.34 1.95
N LEU A 18 -5.12 26.81 0.85
CA LEU A 18 -5.38 27.33 -0.50
C LEU A 18 -6.86 27.20 -0.88
N SER A 19 -7.47 26.05 -0.62
CA SER A 19 -8.90 25.82 -0.87
C SER A 19 -9.80 26.80 -0.12
N THR A 20 -9.44 27.16 1.12
CA THR A 20 -10.16 28.18 1.89
C THR A 20 -10.11 29.54 1.21
N ILE A 21 -8.93 30.00 0.79
CA ILE A 21 -8.76 31.30 0.09
C ILE A 21 -9.63 31.34 -1.18
N VAL A 22 -9.54 30.31 -2.02
CA VAL A 22 -10.33 30.22 -3.26
C VAL A 22 -11.84 30.18 -2.96
N SER A 23 -12.25 29.52 -1.88
CA SER A 23 -13.67 29.44 -1.50
C SER A 23 -14.22 30.77 -0.99
N GLU A 24 -13.42 31.55 -0.27
CA GLU A 24 -13.80 32.89 0.19
C GLU A 24 -14.01 33.86 -0.98
N ASP A 25 -13.12 33.82 -1.98
CA ASP A 25 -13.28 34.64 -3.18
C ASP A 25 -14.45 34.18 -4.05
N ALA A 26 -14.72 32.86 -4.13
CA ALA A 26 -15.88 32.35 -4.86
C ALA A 26 -17.21 32.94 -4.34
N GLU A 27 -17.36 33.11 -3.03
CA GLU A 27 -18.56 33.75 -2.45
C GLU A 27 -18.69 35.23 -2.86
N ARG A 28 -17.58 35.96 -2.91
CA ARG A 28 -17.57 37.36 -3.39
C ARG A 28 -17.86 37.46 -4.88
N ILE A 29 -17.33 36.52 -5.67
CA ILE A 29 -17.59 36.42 -7.11
C ILE A 29 -19.08 36.15 -7.36
N TYR A 30 -19.73 35.26 -6.59
CA TYR A 30 -21.18 35.06 -6.70
C TYR A 30 -21.95 36.38 -6.49
N ASN A 31 -21.61 37.14 -5.45
CA ASN A 31 -22.24 38.42 -5.17
C ASN A 31 -22.00 39.46 -6.28
N LEU A 32 -20.80 39.50 -6.89
CA LEU A 32 -20.47 40.41 -7.98
C LEU A 32 -21.38 40.24 -9.21
N TYR A 33 -21.81 39.01 -9.50
CA TYR A 33 -22.71 38.69 -10.62
C TYR A 33 -24.18 38.58 -10.20
N GLY A 34 -24.52 38.90 -8.93
CA GLY A 34 -25.88 38.79 -8.42
C GLY A 34 -26.41 37.35 -8.32
N VAL A 35 -25.52 36.36 -8.26
CA VAL A 35 -25.87 34.94 -8.19
C VAL A 35 -25.97 34.49 -6.74
N ALA A 36 -27.14 34.02 -6.31
CA ALA A 36 -27.37 33.54 -4.94
C ALA A 36 -26.94 32.06 -4.75
N LEU A 37 -25.68 31.75 -5.06
CA LEU A 37 -25.08 30.41 -4.92
C LEU A 37 -24.02 30.42 -3.79
N LYS A 38 -23.81 29.27 -3.14
CA LYS A 38 -22.72 29.09 -2.16
C LYS A 38 -21.60 28.22 -2.76
N PRO A 39 -20.31 28.46 -2.43
CA PRO A 39 -19.20 27.69 -2.99
C PRO A 39 -19.35 26.17 -2.83
N LYS A 40 -19.80 25.70 -1.66
CA LYS A 40 -20.06 24.27 -1.42
C LYS A 40 -21.20 23.67 -2.26
N TRP A 41 -22.09 24.48 -2.83
CA TRP A 41 -23.18 24.02 -3.69
C TRP A 41 -22.74 23.85 -5.14
N PHE A 42 -21.64 24.51 -5.53
CA PHE A 42 -21.16 24.56 -6.91
C PHE A 42 -21.04 23.19 -7.58
N PRO A 43 -20.39 22.16 -7.00
CA PRO A 43 -20.23 20.88 -7.69
C PRO A 43 -21.56 20.21 -8.07
N VAL A 44 -22.54 20.25 -7.16
CA VAL A 44 -23.88 19.69 -7.42
C VAL A 44 -24.66 20.55 -8.40
N PHE A 45 -24.63 21.88 -8.24
CA PHE A 45 -25.34 22.81 -9.12
C PHE A 45 -24.79 22.77 -10.55
N TYR A 46 -23.47 22.82 -10.70
CA TYR A 46 -22.77 22.72 -11.98
C TYR A 46 -23.09 21.39 -12.67
N PHE A 47 -22.99 20.27 -11.96
CA PHE A 47 -23.32 18.97 -12.52
C PHE A 47 -24.76 18.95 -13.04
N LEU A 48 -25.75 19.31 -12.20
CA LEU A 48 -27.16 19.31 -12.61
C LEU A 48 -27.47 20.29 -13.74
N SER A 49 -26.79 21.44 -13.80
CA SER A 49 -26.95 22.44 -14.86
C SER A 49 -26.51 21.95 -16.24
N ASN A 50 -25.63 20.93 -16.28
CA ASN A 50 -25.10 20.34 -17.50
C ASN A 50 -25.72 18.97 -17.83
N GLN A 51 -26.83 18.60 -17.18
CA GLN A 51 -27.55 17.37 -17.47
C GLN A 51 -28.92 17.67 -18.09
N ASN A 52 -29.30 16.87 -19.08
CA ASN A 52 -30.63 16.97 -19.69
C ASN A 52 -31.73 16.32 -18.83
N THR A 53 -31.35 15.48 -17.85
CA THR A 53 -32.26 14.73 -17.00
C THR A 53 -31.81 14.73 -15.54
N GLY A 54 -32.77 14.57 -14.63
CA GLY A 54 -32.47 14.44 -13.21
C GLY A 54 -31.59 13.23 -12.89
N LYS A 55 -30.84 13.33 -11.79
CA LYS A 55 -29.89 12.30 -11.34
C LYS A 55 -30.13 11.93 -9.90
N SER A 56 -29.92 10.66 -9.55
CA SER A 56 -29.98 10.23 -8.16
C SER A 56 -28.79 10.77 -7.37
N ILE A 57 -28.94 10.85 -6.04
CA ILE A 57 -27.87 11.29 -5.13
C ILE A 57 -26.60 10.44 -5.31
N THR A 58 -26.73 9.12 -5.51
CA THR A 58 -25.60 8.23 -5.75
C THR A 58 -24.86 8.57 -7.05
N ALA A 59 -25.59 8.87 -8.12
CA ALA A 59 -24.98 9.25 -9.40
C ALA A 59 -24.25 10.59 -9.27
N ILE A 60 -24.86 11.57 -8.61
CA ILE A 60 -24.24 12.87 -8.35
C ILE A 60 -22.95 12.69 -7.55
N ALA A 61 -22.98 11.92 -6.45
CA ALA A 61 -21.82 11.68 -5.59
C ALA A 61 -20.64 11.04 -6.33
N ASN A 62 -20.93 10.03 -7.15
CA ASN A 62 -19.91 9.34 -7.94
C ASN A 62 -19.27 10.26 -8.98
N GLU A 63 -20.07 11.06 -9.69
CA GLU A 63 -19.56 11.94 -10.75
C GLU A 63 -18.67 13.05 -10.19
N ILE A 64 -19.13 13.73 -9.13
CA ILE A 64 -18.42 14.90 -8.60
C ILE A 64 -17.28 14.52 -7.65
N GLY A 65 -17.10 13.23 -7.34
CA GLY A 65 -16.06 12.75 -6.42
C GLY A 65 -16.30 13.12 -4.95
N HIS A 66 -17.56 13.34 -4.54
CA HIS A 66 -17.93 13.67 -3.16
C HIS A 66 -18.55 12.46 -2.43
N SER A 67 -18.48 12.46 -1.10
CA SER A 67 -19.16 11.43 -0.31
C SER A 67 -20.69 11.55 -0.39
N HIS A 68 -21.38 10.42 -0.35
CA HIS A 68 -22.84 10.37 -0.39
C HIS A 68 -23.52 11.26 0.68
N PRO A 69 -23.07 11.27 1.96
CA PRO A 69 -23.63 12.18 2.97
C PRO A 69 -23.39 13.67 2.67
N SER A 70 -22.27 14.01 2.02
CA SER A 70 -21.98 15.39 1.61
C SER A 70 -22.99 15.88 0.57
N VAL A 71 -23.29 15.05 -0.43
CA VAL A 71 -24.26 15.40 -1.49
C VAL A 71 -25.66 15.55 -0.91
N ILE A 72 -26.11 14.65 -0.02
CA ILE A 72 -27.40 14.79 0.67
C ILE A 72 -27.52 16.15 1.36
N LYS A 73 -26.48 16.56 2.09
CA LYS A 73 -26.47 17.84 2.81
C LYS A 73 -26.58 19.03 1.85
N ILE A 74 -25.81 19.01 0.75
CA ILE A 74 -25.83 20.07 -0.27
C ILE A 74 -27.22 20.16 -0.93
N VAL A 75 -27.78 19.04 -1.39
CA VAL A 75 -29.09 18.99 -2.04
C VAL A 75 -30.19 19.50 -1.13
N ARG A 76 -30.19 19.12 0.16
CA ARG A 76 -31.16 19.63 1.14
C ARG A 76 -31.08 21.14 1.32
N GLU A 77 -29.88 21.71 1.36
CA GLU A 77 -29.70 23.16 1.47
C GLU A 77 -30.16 23.89 0.21
N MET A 78 -29.82 23.38 -0.97
CA MET A 78 -30.26 23.93 -2.27
C MET A 78 -31.78 23.83 -2.44
N SER A 79 -32.40 22.75 -1.95
CA SER A 79 -33.85 22.57 -2.00
C SER A 79 -34.59 23.58 -1.12
N LYS A 80 -34.05 23.89 0.08
CA LYS A 80 -34.63 24.92 0.97
C LYS A 80 -34.70 26.31 0.34
N VAL A 81 -33.77 26.65 -0.54
CA VAL A 81 -33.76 27.94 -1.27
C VAL A 81 -34.44 27.86 -2.64
N GLY A 82 -35.04 26.70 -2.97
CA GLY A 82 -35.83 26.48 -4.16
C GLY A 82 -35.02 26.32 -5.45
N LEU A 83 -33.74 25.93 -5.39
CA LEU A 83 -32.90 25.72 -6.57
C LEU A 83 -33.03 24.31 -7.17
N VAL A 84 -33.31 23.32 -6.33
CA VAL A 84 -33.53 21.94 -6.74
C VAL A 84 -34.78 21.35 -6.09
N LEU A 85 -35.35 20.34 -6.74
CA LEU A 85 -36.44 19.53 -6.18
C LEU A 85 -36.19 18.04 -6.43
N GLU A 86 -36.83 17.21 -5.60
CA GLU A 86 -36.90 15.77 -5.82
C GLU A 86 -38.06 15.42 -6.74
N GLN A 87 -37.78 14.62 -7.77
CA GLN A 87 -38.76 14.09 -8.70
C GLN A 87 -38.61 12.57 -8.76
N LYS A 88 -39.72 11.82 -8.73
CA LYS A 88 -39.68 10.36 -8.94
C LYS A 88 -39.21 10.06 -10.36
N ASP A 89 -38.33 9.07 -10.47
CA ASP A 89 -37.84 8.58 -11.75
C ASP A 89 -39.01 8.05 -12.59
N THR A 90 -38.97 8.33 -13.90
CA THR A 90 -40.03 7.98 -14.84
C THR A 90 -40.07 6.49 -15.17
N LEU A 91 -38.95 5.77 -14.99
CA LEU A 91 -38.79 4.35 -15.28
C LEU A 91 -38.84 3.49 -14.01
N ASP A 92 -38.27 3.95 -12.89
CA ASP A 92 -38.39 3.29 -11.58
C ASP A 92 -38.92 4.23 -10.50
N LYS A 93 -40.23 4.17 -10.22
CA LYS A 93 -40.91 5.04 -9.22
C LYS A 93 -40.36 4.92 -7.79
N ARG A 94 -39.46 3.98 -7.49
CA ARG A 94 -38.76 3.84 -6.20
C ARG A 94 -37.50 4.71 -6.11
N LYS A 95 -37.03 5.23 -7.24
CA LYS A 95 -35.84 6.07 -7.33
C LYS A 95 -36.25 7.54 -7.38
N ASN A 96 -35.64 8.38 -6.54
CA ASN A 96 -35.79 9.82 -6.61
C ASN A 96 -34.58 10.42 -7.33
N ASN A 97 -34.86 11.31 -8.26
CA ASN A 97 -33.88 12.10 -8.98
C ASN A 97 -33.95 13.55 -8.52
N ILE A 98 -32.80 14.20 -8.47
CA ILE A 98 -32.70 15.63 -8.20
C ILE A 98 -32.69 16.35 -9.54
N VAL A 99 -33.52 17.37 -9.68
CA VAL A 99 -33.61 18.24 -10.86
C VAL A 99 -33.54 19.70 -10.44
N LEU A 100 -33.10 20.56 -11.35
CA LEU A 100 -33.21 22.01 -11.17
C LEU A 100 -34.69 22.44 -11.26
N THR A 101 -35.07 23.39 -10.42
CA THR A 101 -36.35 24.10 -10.55
C THR A 101 -36.27 25.15 -11.66
N PRO A 102 -37.37 25.80 -12.09
CA PRO A 102 -37.29 26.95 -12.99
C PRO A 102 -36.32 28.03 -12.49
N LYS A 103 -36.34 28.36 -11.20
CA LYS A 103 -35.37 29.26 -10.55
C LYS A 103 -33.93 28.76 -10.68
N GLY A 104 -33.70 27.46 -10.52
CA GLY A 104 -32.38 26.84 -10.70
C GLY A 104 -31.89 26.89 -12.15
N ILE A 105 -32.80 26.75 -13.13
CA ILE A 105 -32.51 26.86 -14.56
C ILE A 105 -32.19 28.32 -14.93
N ASP A 106 -32.98 29.29 -14.47
CA ASP A 106 -32.70 30.71 -14.72
C ASP A 106 -31.33 31.11 -14.16
N MET A 107 -31.00 30.63 -12.95
CA MET A 107 -29.68 30.83 -12.34
C MET A 107 -28.56 30.15 -13.15
N SER A 108 -28.80 28.97 -13.74
CA SER A 108 -27.78 28.28 -14.53
C SER A 108 -27.48 28.98 -15.85
N ILE A 109 -28.42 29.77 -16.36
CA ILE A 109 -28.20 30.66 -17.51
C ILE A 109 -27.41 31.90 -17.08
N GLN A 110 -27.80 32.53 -15.95
CA GLN A 110 -27.14 33.73 -15.43
C GLN A 110 -25.66 33.50 -15.09
N ILE A 111 -25.32 32.33 -14.56
CA ILE A 111 -23.96 32.04 -14.08
C ILE A 111 -22.94 31.81 -15.22
N GLN A 112 -23.37 31.67 -16.47
CA GLN A 112 -22.48 31.31 -17.58
C GLN A 112 -21.38 32.36 -17.85
N GLN A 113 -21.72 33.65 -17.76
CA GLN A 113 -20.73 34.72 -17.92
C GLN A 113 -19.68 34.67 -16.81
N GLN A 114 -20.12 34.46 -15.57
CA GLN A 114 -19.22 34.27 -14.44
C GLN A 114 -18.28 33.09 -14.64
N TYR A 115 -18.77 31.93 -15.12
CA TYR A 115 -17.91 30.78 -15.36
C TYR A 115 -16.79 31.09 -16.36
N LYS A 116 -17.12 31.80 -17.45
CA LYS A 116 -16.13 32.21 -18.44
C LYS A 116 -15.09 33.17 -17.86
N ASP A 117 -15.51 34.14 -17.06
CA ASP A 117 -14.60 35.11 -16.45
C ASP A 117 -13.71 34.47 -15.39
N VAL A 118 -14.26 33.57 -14.55
CA VAL A 118 -13.49 32.76 -13.60
C VAL A 118 -12.48 31.86 -14.33
N GLU A 119 -12.89 31.18 -15.40
CA GLU A 119 -11.99 30.35 -16.20
C GLU A 119 -10.81 31.16 -16.76
N ASN A 120 -11.08 32.35 -17.31
CA ASN A 120 -10.04 33.24 -17.84
C ASN A 120 -9.10 33.75 -16.73
N ALA A 121 -9.63 34.10 -15.56
CA ALA A 121 -8.84 34.54 -14.42
C ALA A 121 -7.92 33.42 -13.89
N VAL A 122 -8.45 32.20 -13.78
CA VAL A 122 -7.67 31.02 -13.38
C VAL A 122 -6.58 30.71 -14.42
N LYS A 123 -6.90 30.70 -15.73
CA LYS A 123 -5.92 30.49 -16.81
C LYS A 123 -4.80 31.53 -16.78
N THR A 124 -5.16 32.80 -16.59
CA THR A 124 -4.18 33.89 -16.51
C THR A 124 -3.27 33.73 -15.29
N THR A 125 -3.83 33.35 -14.14
CA THR A 125 -3.06 33.10 -12.92
C THR A 125 -2.10 31.92 -13.11
N LEU A 126 -2.56 30.82 -13.70
CA LEU A 126 -1.72 29.65 -14.00
C LEU A 126 -0.58 29.99 -14.97
N ASN A 127 -0.80 30.88 -15.95
CA ASN A 127 0.26 31.33 -16.86
C ASN A 127 1.35 32.17 -16.18
N GLN A 128 1.10 32.67 -14.97
CA GLN A 128 2.09 33.39 -14.16
C GLN A 128 2.90 32.47 -13.25
N THR A 129 2.55 31.18 -13.14
CA THR A 129 3.28 30.24 -12.31
C THR A 129 4.33 29.47 -13.12
N THR A 130 5.49 29.22 -12.52
CA THR A 130 6.50 28.31 -13.10
C THR A 130 6.01 26.87 -13.11
N HIS A 131 5.27 26.47 -12.07
CA HIS A 131 4.75 25.12 -11.91
C HIS A 131 3.22 25.15 -12.05
N ASN A 132 2.67 24.33 -12.95
CA ASN A 132 1.24 24.25 -13.17
C ASN A 132 0.59 23.35 -12.10
N ILE A 133 -0.03 23.98 -11.09
CA ILE A 133 -0.66 23.25 -9.97
C ILE A 133 -1.81 22.36 -10.41
N TRP A 134 -2.52 22.70 -11.50
CA TRP A 134 -3.62 21.88 -12.02
C TRP A 134 -3.10 20.51 -12.48
N LEU A 135 -2.05 20.52 -13.32
CA LEU A 135 -1.41 19.28 -13.79
C LEU A 135 -0.72 18.53 -12.65
N ALA A 136 -0.06 19.24 -11.73
CA ALA A 136 0.60 18.62 -10.59
C ALA A 136 -0.38 17.88 -9.65
N ILE A 137 -1.59 18.42 -9.43
CA ILE A 137 -2.64 17.74 -8.66
C ILE A 137 -3.09 16.47 -9.40
N GLN A 138 -3.31 16.53 -10.72
CA GLN A 138 -3.70 15.36 -11.52
C GLN A 138 -2.66 14.23 -11.45
N GLU A 139 -1.37 14.58 -11.56
CA GLU A 139 -0.27 13.62 -11.40
C GLU A 139 -0.27 13.01 -10.00
N PHE A 140 -0.48 13.82 -8.96
CA PHE A 140 -0.49 13.35 -7.58
C PHE A 140 -1.69 12.44 -7.30
N GLU A 141 -2.88 12.78 -7.81
CA GLU A 141 -4.09 11.95 -7.73
C GLU A 141 -3.87 10.59 -8.40
N TYR A 142 -3.29 10.58 -9.61
CA TYR A 142 -2.91 9.35 -10.30
C TYR A 142 -1.96 8.49 -9.45
N LEU A 143 -0.90 9.08 -8.91
CA LEU A 143 0.09 8.37 -8.08
C LEU A 143 -0.47 7.86 -6.75
N LEU A 144 -1.45 8.57 -6.17
CA LEU A 144 -2.16 8.14 -4.96
C LEU A 144 -3.14 7.00 -5.23
N ASN A 145 -3.78 7.00 -6.40
CA ASN A 145 -4.66 5.91 -6.83
C ASN A 145 -3.86 4.63 -7.09
N GLU A 146 -2.71 4.74 -7.77
CA GLU A 146 -1.76 3.64 -7.97
C GLU A 146 -1.24 3.10 -6.62
N LYS A 147 -0.88 4.01 -5.71
CA LYS A 147 -0.36 3.65 -4.39
C LYS A 147 -0.61 4.72 -3.36
N SER A 148 -1.54 4.41 -2.45
CA SER A 148 -1.92 5.32 -1.37
C SER A 148 -0.74 5.76 -0.51
N LEU A 149 -0.86 6.97 0.05
CA LEU A 149 0.14 7.52 0.96
C LEU A 149 0.41 6.59 2.16
N LEU A 150 -0.64 5.94 2.71
CA LEU A 150 -0.49 4.96 3.79
C LEU A 150 0.44 3.81 3.39
N LYS A 151 0.28 3.23 2.19
CA LYS A 151 1.15 2.15 1.71
C LYS A 151 2.60 2.63 1.59
N ARG A 152 2.82 3.84 1.05
CA ARG A 152 4.16 4.44 0.92
C ARG A 152 4.81 4.67 2.29
N VAL A 153 4.05 5.17 3.28
CA VAL A 153 4.55 5.36 4.65
C VAL A 153 4.87 4.03 5.33
N ILE A 154 4.02 3.00 5.16
CA ILE A 154 4.30 1.65 5.66
C ILE A 154 5.62 1.12 5.11
N GLU A 155 5.94 1.36 3.84
CA GLU A 155 7.20 0.94 3.24
C GLU A 155 8.41 1.71 3.78
N GLN A 156 8.30 3.03 3.90
CA GLN A 156 9.37 3.83 4.53
C GLN A 156 9.62 3.39 5.98
N LYS A 157 8.55 3.06 6.72
CA LYS A 157 8.66 2.49 8.06
C LYS A 157 9.41 1.16 8.04
N LYS A 158 9.09 0.25 7.09
CA LYS A 158 9.78 -1.03 6.95
C LYS A 158 11.26 -0.85 6.61
N ILE A 159 11.60 0.06 5.69
CA ILE A 159 13.00 0.36 5.34
C ILE A 159 13.76 0.79 6.60
N ARG A 160 13.23 1.77 7.34
CA ARG A 160 13.84 2.24 8.59
C ARG A 160 14.01 1.12 9.62
N GLU A 161 12.96 0.34 9.88
CA GLU A 161 13.01 -0.76 10.86
C GLU A 161 13.97 -1.88 10.45
N SER A 162 14.12 -2.13 9.15
CA SER A 162 15.05 -3.12 8.61
C SER A 162 16.50 -2.64 8.62
N SER A 163 16.75 -1.32 8.51
CA SER A 163 18.10 -0.74 8.48
C SER A 163 18.89 -0.89 9.77
N THR A 164 18.19 -1.08 10.89
CA THR A 164 18.79 -1.32 12.21
C THR A 164 19.01 -2.81 12.52
N VAL A 165 18.67 -3.70 11.58
CA VAL A 165 18.84 -5.14 11.73
C VAL A 165 20.18 -5.55 11.14
N GLU A 166 21.03 -6.15 11.95
CA GLU A 166 22.30 -6.72 11.52
C GLU A 166 22.14 -8.21 11.24
N ILE A 167 22.72 -8.69 10.14
CA ILE A 167 22.83 -10.11 9.85
C ILE A 167 24.24 -10.56 10.18
N ILE A 168 24.35 -11.49 11.13
CA ILE A 168 25.64 -12.01 11.61
C ILE A 168 25.70 -13.52 11.44
N ASP A 169 26.93 -14.05 11.44
CA ASP A 169 27.16 -15.49 11.46
C ASP A 169 26.82 -16.06 12.85
N TYR A 170 26.20 -17.23 12.85
CA TYR A 170 25.86 -17.95 14.06
C TYR A 170 27.10 -18.35 14.87
N THR A 171 26.94 -18.33 16.19
CA THR A 171 27.85 -18.91 17.18
C THR A 171 27.01 -19.65 18.22
N SER A 172 27.61 -20.55 18.99
CA SER A 172 26.90 -21.41 19.96
C SER A 172 26.03 -20.64 20.97
N LYS A 173 26.37 -19.37 21.28
CA LYS A 173 25.55 -18.50 22.14
C LYS A 173 24.13 -18.24 21.61
N TYR A 174 23.89 -18.45 20.31
CA TYR A 174 22.57 -18.28 19.68
C TYR A 174 21.78 -19.59 19.55
N HIS A 175 22.30 -20.72 20.08
CA HIS A 175 21.66 -22.03 19.97
C HIS A 175 20.21 -22.03 20.45
N THR A 176 19.98 -21.51 21.65
CA THR A 176 18.64 -21.43 22.26
C THR A 176 17.67 -20.68 21.36
N ALA A 177 18.05 -19.50 20.87
CA ALA A 177 17.20 -18.70 19.98
C ALA A 177 16.95 -19.39 18.63
N PHE A 178 17.96 -20.06 18.05
CA PHE A 178 17.82 -20.82 16.81
C PHE A 178 16.80 -21.95 16.95
N LYS A 179 16.88 -22.69 18.07
CA LYS A 179 15.95 -23.79 18.38
C LYS A 179 14.55 -23.28 18.67
N GLU A 180 14.41 -22.32 19.59
CA GLU A 180 13.10 -21.81 20.03
C GLU A 180 12.30 -21.17 18.89
N LEU A 181 12.92 -20.33 18.07
CA LEU A 181 12.24 -19.68 16.95
C LEU A 181 11.73 -20.70 15.91
N ASN A 182 12.55 -21.70 15.59
CA ASN A 182 12.13 -22.75 14.66
C ASN A 182 11.06 -23.65 15.27
N GLU A 183 11.19 -24.03 16.54
CA GLU A 183 10.17 -24.85 17.20
C GLU A 183 8.83 -24.12 17.32
N GLU A 184 8.81 -22.85 17.70
CA GLU A 184 7.60 -22.02 17.77
C GLU A 184 6.92 -21.97 16.40
N TRP A 185 7.70 -21.71 15.34
CA TRP A 185 7.19 -21.66 13.98
C TRP A 185 6.63 -23.03 13.54
N ILE A 186 7.38 -24.12 13.74
CA ILE A 186 6.94 -25.47 13.36
C ILE A 186 5.67 -25.83 14.11
N LYS A 187 5.62 -25.68 15.44
CA LYS A 187 4.45 -26.03 16.26
C LYS A 187 3.19 -25.24 15.89
N THR A 188 3.36 -24.02 15.37
CA THR A 188 2.23 -23.17 14.94
C THR A 188 1.54 -23.72 13.68
N PHE A 189 2.31 -24.30 12.73
CA PHE A 189 1.78 -24.69 11.42
C PHE A 189 1.80 -26.19 11.15
N PHE A 190 2.66 -26.95 11.84
CA PHE A 190 2.98 -28.34 11.59
C PHE A 190 3.34 -29.10 12.88
N LYS A 191 3.78 -30.35 12.73
CA LYS A 191 4.36 -31.16 13.80
C LYS A 191 5.87 -31.17 13.65
N ILE A 192 6.61 -31.23 14.77
CA ILE A 192 8.06 -31.40 14.75
C ILE A 192 8.39 -32.82 14.29
N GLU A 193 9.16 -32.92 13.21
CA GLU A 193 9.60 -34.19 12.62
C GLU A 193 11.05 -34.51 13.02
N ASP A 194 11.51 -35.75 12.82
CA ASP A 194 12.83 -36.19 13.30
C ASP A 194 13.99 -35.42 12.67
N ALA A 195 13.85 -35.03 11.39
CA ALA A 195 14.82 -34.19 10.70
C ALA A 195 14.91 -32.78 11.31
N ASP A 196 13.80 -32.25 11.86
CA ASP A 196 13.82 -31.00 12.62
C ASP A 196 14.61 -31.17 13.91
N ARG A 197 14.29 -32.19 14.72
CA ARG A 197 14.93 -32.41 16.03
C ARG A 197 16.44 -32.49 15.90
N LYS A 198 16.95 -33.31 14.97
CA LYS A 198 18.40 -33.47 14.74
C LYS A 198 19.08 -32.12 14.48
N ALA A 199 18.53 -31.34 13.55
CA ALA A 199 19.11 -30.06 13.15
C ALA A 199 18.99 -28.97 14.24
N LEU A 200 17.91 -28.98 15.03
CA LEU A 200 17.68 -27.97 16.07
C LEU A 200 18.40 -28.30 17.39
N ASP A 201 18.51 -29.58 17.74
CA ASP A 201 19.19 -30.03 18.96
C ASP A 201 20.71 -29.94 18.84
N ASP A 202 21.27 -30.27 17.67
CA ASP A 202 22.72 -30.24 17.42
C ASP A 202 23.06 -29.61 16.06
N PRO A 203 22.86 -28.29 15.89
CA PRO A 203 23.18 -27.60 14.64
C PRO A 203 24.68 -27.64 14.31
N GLN A 204 25.56 -27.85 15.29
CA GLN A 204 26.99 -27.99 15.05
C GLN A 204 27.25 -29.20 14.16
N LYS A 205 26.81 -30.38 14.60
CA LYS A 205 27.00 -31.63 13.85
C LYS A 205 26.21 -31.67 12.55
N TYR A 206 24.94 -31.26 12.57
CA TYR A 206 24.01 -31.50 11.46
C TYR A 206 24.01 -30.39 10.40
N ILE A 207 24.55 -29.20 10.71
CA ILE A 207 24.59 -28.07 9.76
C ILE A 207 26.02 -27.59 9.56
N LEU A 208 26.71 -27.19 10.64
CA LEU A 208 27.98 -26.45 10.54
C LEU A 208 29.17 -27.33 10.13
N ASP A 209 29.34 -28.50 10.76
CA ASP A 209 30.46 -29.42 10.50
C ASP A 209 30.43 -29.99 9.08
N SER A 210 29.24 -30.02 8.47
CA SER A 210 29.05 -30.43 7.07
C SER A 210 29.31 -29.30 6.06
N GLY A 211 29.78 -28.14 6.51
CA GLY A 211 30.04 -26.97 5.66
C GLY A 211 28.82 -26.08 5.41
N GLY A 212 27.73 -26.29 6.15
CA GLY A 212 26.59 -25.39 6.20
C GLY A 212 26.88 -24.11 6.98
N LYS A 213 25.93 -23.17 6.95
CA LYS A 213 25.98 -21.91 7.69
C LYS A 213 24.64 -21.63 8.34
N ILE A 214 24.66 -20.87 9.44
CA ILE A 214 23.44 -20.32 10.03
C ILE A 214 23.67 -18.82 10.17
N LEU A 215 22.69 -18.04 9.73
CA LEU A 215 22.65 -16.59 9.86
C LEU A 215 21.63 -16.21 10.92
N VAL A 216 21.96 -15.17 11.67
CA VAL A 216 21.13 -14.64 12.76
C VAL A 216 20.85 -13.17 12.48
N ALA A 217 19.58 -12.79 12.49
CA ALA A 217 19.15 -11.40 12.43
C ALA A 217 19.04 -10.85 13.86
N ILE A 218 19.80 -9.79 14.15
CA ILE A 218 19.83 -9.17 15.47
C ILE A 218 19.47 -7.68 15.41
N GLN A 219 18.82 -7.19 16.46
CA GLN A 219 18.56 -5.77 16.69
C GLN A 219 18.66 -5.49 18.19
N ASP A 220 19.45 -4.50 18.60
CA ASP A 220 19.65 -4.13 20.01
C ASP A 220 19.95 -5.37 20.89
N GLN A 221 20.84 -6.25 20.42
CA GLN A 221 21.21 -7.54 21.03
C GLN A 221 20.11 -8.61 21.08
N ASN A 222 18.90 -8.33 20.61
CA ASN A 222 17.81 -9.30 20.53
C ASN A 222 17.86 -10.08 19.21
N VAL A 223 17.73 -11.40 19.29
CA VAL A 223 17.58 -12.25 18.10
C VAL A 223 16.16 -12.12 17.57
N LEU A 224 16.04 -11.63 16.34
CA LEU A 224 14.76 -11.43 15.67
C LEU A 224 14.41 -12.53 14.69
N GLY A 225 15.41 -13.26 14.19
CA GLY A 225 15.21 -14.35 13.25
C GLY A 225 16.49 -15.10 12.96
N VAL A 226 16.33 -16.27 12.35
CA VAL A 226 17.42 -17.16 11.95
C VAL A 226 17.15 -17.78 10.59
N CYS A 227 18.20 -18.20 9.89
CA CYS A 227 18.11 -18.98 8.67
C CYS A 227 19.34 -19.88 8.52
N ALA A 228 19.14 -21.13 8.13
CA ALA A 228 20.21 -22.08 7.84
C ALA A 228 20.42 -22.26 6.33
N LEU A 229 21.68 -22.43 5.95
CA LEU A 229 22.13 -23.02 4.70
C LEU A 229 22.69 -24.39 5.02
N ILE A 230 21.98 -25.45 4.66
CA ILE A 230 22.42 -26.83 4.88
C ILE A 230 23.18 -27.29 3.63
N LYS A 231 24.43 -27.75 3.79
CA LYS A 231 25.20 -28.27 2.65
C LYS A 231 24.51 -29.54 2.11
N MET A 232 24.16 -29.52 0.84
CA MET A 232 23.50 -30.65 0.20
C MET A 232 24.51 -31.74 -0.16
N LYS A 233 24.11 -33.00 0.03
CA LYS A 233 24.89 -34.17 -0.39
C LYS A 233 24.60 -34.60 -1.84
N ASN A 234 23.46 -34.17 -2.39
CA ASN A 234 23.13 -34.46 -3.78
C ASN A 234 23.98 -33.58 -4.71
N LYS A 235 24.27 -34.05 -5.94
CA LYS A 235 25.05 -33.28 -6.92
C LYS A 235 24.26 -32.17 -7.62
N LYS A 236 22.95 -32.07 -7.35
CA LYS A 236 22.06 -31.16 -8.08
C LYS A 236 22.08 -29.75 -7.49
N TYR A 237 22.18 -29.62 -6.18
CA TYR A 237 22.25 -28.33 -5.50
C TYR A 237 23.40 -28.27 -4.51
N ASP A 238 23.96 -27.07 -4.29
CA ASP A 238 25.06 -26.89 -3.34
C ASP A 238 24.57 -26.75 -1.91
N TYR A 239 23.46 -26.04 -1.72
CA TYR A 239 22.89 -25.72 -0.41
C TYR A 239 21.36 -25.79 -0.42
N GLU A 240 20.78 -26.16 0.71
CA GLU A 240 19.36 -25.98 1.01
C GLU A 240 19.18 -24.79 1.96
N LEU A 241 18.33 -23.84 1.60
CA LEU A 241 17.87 -22.79 2.49
C LEU A 241 16.76 -23.35 3.37
N ALA A 242 17.06 -23.52 4.65
CA ALA A 242 16.22 -24.22 5.61
C ALA A 242 16.16 -23.46 6.94
N LYS A 243 15.29 -23.94 7.85
CA LYS A 243 15.18 -23.45 9.24
C LYS A 243 15.10 -21.91 9.35
N MET A 244 14.38 -21.30 8.41
CA MET A 244 14.13 -19.87 8.43
C MET A 244 12.93 -19.58 9.32
N ALA A 245 13.18 -18.87 10.42
CA ALA A 245 12.14 -18.44 11.35
C ALA A 245 12.38 -16.99 11.77
N VAL A 246 11.30 -16.22 11.85
CA VAL A 246 11.31 -14.83 12.34
C VAL A 246 10.35 -14.75 13.50
N SER A 247 10.80 -14.17 14.61
CA SER A 247 10.01 -13.95 15.82
C SER A 247 8.67 -13.32 15.46
N PRO A 248 7.53 -13.80 15.99
CA PRO A 248 6.21 -13.22 15.71
C PRO A 248 6.15 -11.70 15.96
N LYS A 249 6.89 -11.20 16.96
CA LYS A 249 6.99 -9.76 17.30
C LYS A 249 7.76 -8.93 16.26
N ALA A 250 8.50 -9.60 15.37
CA ALA A 250 9.37 -9.00 14.37
C ALA A 250 8.90 -9.27 12.92
N GLN A 251 7.82 -10.03 12.74
CA GLN A 251 7.23 -10.30 11.42
C GLN A 251 6.67 -9.02 10.77
N GLY A 252 6.59 -9.02 9.43
CA GLY A 252 6.13 -7.87 8.66
C GLY A 252 7.16 -6.74 8.49
N LYS A 253 8.31 -6.80 9.18
CA LYS A 253 9.39 -5.80 9.13
C LYS A 253 10.46 -6.06 8.06
N GLY A 254 10.27 -7.05 7.19
CA GLY A 254 11.22 -7.39 6.12
C GLY A 254 12.40 -8.28 6.53
N ILE A 255 12.47 -8.73 7.78
CA ILE A 255 13.60 -9.50 8.33
C ILE A 255 13.82 -10.83 7.60
N GLY A 256 12.74 -11.55 7.26
CA GLY A 256 12.86 -12.79 6.48
C GLY A 256 13.52 -12.56 5.12
N TYR A 257 13.21 -11.43 4.47
CA TYR A 257 13.83 -11.07 3.19
C TYR A 257 15.32 -10.74 3.37
N LEU A 258 15.68 -10.01 4.44
CA LEU A 258 17.09 -9.75 4.78
C LEU A 258 17.87 -11.03 5.06
N LEU A 259 17.30 -11.96 5.84
CA LEU A 259 17.89 -13.28 6.11
C LEU A 259 18.07 -14.07 4.82
N GLY A 260 17.02 -14.21 4.00
CA GLY A 260 17.10 -14.94 2.74
C GLY A 260 18.11 -14.35 1.77
N LYS A 261 18.11 -13.02 1.60
CA LYS A 261 19.10 -12.31 0.76
C LYS A 261 20.53 -12.54 1.27
N SER A 262 20.75 -12.43 2.57
CA SER A 262 22.07 -12.63 3.16
C SER A 262 22.52 -14.09 3.07
N SER A 263 21.60 -15.05 3.18
CA SER A 263 21.87 -16.47 2.96
C SER A 263 22.28 -16.74 1.50
N ILE A 264 21.62 -16.11 0.53
CA ILE A 264 22.00 -16.21 -0.89
C ILE A 264 23.42 -15.67 -1.11
N GLU A 265 23.72 -14.47 -0.60
CA GLU A 265 25.05 -13.88 -0.74
C GLU A 265 26.13 -14.71 -0.01
N LYS A 266 25.80 -15.26 1.16
CA LYS A 266 26.70 -16.19 1.86
C LYS A 266 26.96 -17.43 1.01
N ALA A 267 25.95 -18.06 0.41
CA ALA A 267 26.15 -19.22 -0.46
C ALA A 267 27.06 -18.87 -1.65
N LYS A 268 26.80 -17.74 -2.33
CA LYS A 268 27.66 -17.26 -3.43
C LYS A 268 29.12 -17.06 -2.99
N SER A 269 29.33 -16.46 -1.82
CA SER A 269 30.68 -16.27 -1.26
C SER A 269 31.40 -17.59 -0.96
N LEU A 270 30.65 -18.68 -0.78
CA LEU A 270 31.16 -20.04 -0.61
C LEU A 270 31.36 -20.77 -1.95
N GLY A 271 31.19 -20.10 -3.09
CA GLY A 271 31.36 -20.68 -4.42
C GLY A 271 30.21 -21.60 -4.86
N ALA A 272 29.05 -21.53 -4.20
CA ALA A 272 27.85 -22.23 -4.66
C ALA A 272 27.45 -21.75 -6.06
N LYS A 273 26.74 -22.62 -6.77
CA LYS A 273 26.08 -22.35 -8.07
C LYS A 273 24.57 -22.44 -7.96
N SER A 274 24.04 -23.03 -6.90
CA SER A 274 22.61 -23.13 -6.72
C SER A 274 22.18 -23.32 -5.26
N ILE A 275 20.98 -22.86 -4.96
CA ILE A 275 20.28 -23.08 -3.70
C ILE A 275 18.94 -23.75 -3.97
N TYR A 276 18.60 -24.69 -3.10
CA TYR A 276 17.31 -25.37 -3.05
C TYR A 276 16.52 -24.95 -1.82
N LEU A 277 15.19 -25.05 -1.85
CA LEU A 277 14.37 -24.97 -0.64
C LEU A 277 13.09 -25.80 -0.75
N GLU A 278 12.57 -26.14 0.42
CA GLU A 278 11.28 -26.80 0.60
C GLU A 278 10.34 -25.89 1.39
N SER A 279 9.05 -25.94 1.06
CA SER A 279 8.02 -25.16 1.74
C SER A 279 6.65 -25.85 1.63
N ASN A 280 5.62 -25.17 2.13
CA ASN A 280 4.23 -25.60 2.01
C ASN A 280 3.36 -24.46 1.46
N THR A 281 2.45 -24.78 0.53
CA THR A 281 1.51 -23.85 -0.12
C THR A 281 0.58 -23.10 0.82
N ILE A 282 0.37 -23.57 2.06
CA ILE A 282 -0.35 -22.80 3.09
C ILE A 282 0.42 -21.54 3.53
N LEU A 283 1.76 -21.54 3.38
CA LEU A 283 2.66 -20.46 3.79
C LEU A 283 2.82 -19.41 2.68
N LYS A 284 1.70 -18.83 2.24
CA LYS A 284 1.68 -17.79 1.18
C LYS A 284 2.72 -16.66 1.40
N PRO A 285 2.96 -16.15 2.62
CA PRO A 285 3.99 -15.12 2.85
C PRO A 285 5.41 -15.60 2.56
N ALA A 286 5.74 -16.86 2.86
CA ALA A 286 7.06 -17.43 2.62
C ALA A 286 7.30 -17.64 1.12
N ILE A 287 6.30 -18.16 0.41
CA ILE A 287 6.38 -18.36 -1.05
C ILE A 287 6.59 -17.03 -1.76
N SER A 288 5.80 -15.99 -1.44
CA SER A 288 5.98 -14.66 -2.03
C SER A 288 7.35 -14.05 -1.71
N LEU A 289 7.91 -14.36 -0.54
CA LEU A 289 9.28 -13.95 -0.19
C LEU A 289 10.31 -14.66 -1.06
N TYR A 290 10.20 -15.98 -1.27
CA TYR A 290 11.13 -16.73 -2.11
C TYR A 290 11.07 -16.33 -3.58
N GLU A 291 9.86 -16.10 -4.12
CA GLU A 291 9.68 -15.55 -5.47
C GLU A 291 10.37 -14.19 -5.63
N LYS A 292 10.26 -13.29 -4.64
CA LYS A 292 10.97 -12.00 -4.64
C LYS A 292 12.49 -12.13 -4.52
N LEU A 293 12.98 -13.22 -3.95
CA LEU A 293 14.41 -13.55 -3.91
C LEU A 293 14.90 -14.22 -5.20
N GLY A 294 14.00 -14.49 -6.15
CA GLY A 294 14.32 -15.07 -7.46
C GLY A 294 14.19 -16.59 -7.53
N PHE A 295 13.69 -17.25 -6.48
CA PHE A 295 13.46 -18.69 -6.52
C PHE A 295 12.35 -19.05 -7.50
N GLN A 296 12.52 -20.18 -8.20
CA GLN A 296 11.57 -20.74 -9.16
C GLN A 296 11.11 -22.12 -8.71
N LYS A 297 9.85 -22.47 -9.00
CA LYS A 297 9.28 -23.77 -8.60
C LYS A 297 9.95 -24.92 -9.37
N VAL A 298 10.25 -26.00 -8.65
CA VAL A 298 10.73 -27.27 -9.21
C VAL A 298 9.97 -28.46 -8.63
N VAL A 299 10.21 -29.65 -9.19
CA VAL A 299 9.64 -30.93 -8.74
C VAL A 299 10.67 -32.05 -8.84
N GLY A 300 10.43 -33.15 -8.13
CA GLY A 300 11.14 -34.42 -8.32
C GLY A 300 12.37 -34.62 -7.44
N ILE A 301 12.42 -33.97 -6.27
CA ILE A 301 13.45 -34.21 -5.26
C ILE A 301 12.78 -34.89 -4.07
N ASP A 302 13.39 -35.96 -3.56
CA ASP A 302 12.90 -36.64 -2.36
C ASP A 302 13.06 -35.72 -1.15
N THR A 303 11.98 -35.58 -0.39
CA THR A 303 11.94 -34.77 0.83
C THR A 303 11.85 -35.69 2.05
N PRO A 304 12.58 -35.41 3.14
CA PRO A 304 12.40 -36.12 4.41
C PRO A 304 11.19 -35.60 5.20
N TYR A 305 10.45 -34.61 4.69
CA TYR A 305 9.35 -33.96 5.40
C TYR A 305 7.99 -34.29 4.80
N GLU A 306 7.08 -34.82 5.61
CA GLU A 306 5.70 -35.10 5.17
C GLU A 306 4.94 -33.81 4.80
N ARG A 307 5.28 -32.70 5.46
CA ARG A 307 4.65 -31.40 5.23
C ARG A 307 5.05 -30.71 3.92
N CYS A 308 6.09 -31.17 3.23
CA CYS A 308 6.55 -30.48 2.02
C CYS A 308 5.58 -30.76 0.85
N ASN A 309 5.07 -29.69 0.22
CA ASN A 309 4.24 -29.82 -0.99
C ASN A 309 4.63 -28.81 -2.10
N ILE A 310 5.68 -28.02 -1.87
CA ILE A 310 6.27 -27.15 -2.88
C ILE A 310 7.77 -27.07 -2.68
N GLN A 311 8.50 -27.11 -3.79
CA GLN A 311 9.95 -27.11 -3.85
C GLN A 311 10.37 -25.99 -4.79
N MET A 312 11.46 -25.29 -4.47
CA MET A 312 11.95 -24.18 -5.29
C MET A 312 13.47 -24.20 -5.39
N GLU A 313 14.01 -23.67 -6.48
CA GLU A 313 15.44 -23.52 -6.71
C GLU A 313 15.82 -22.09 -7.10
N LEU A 314 17.06 -21.73 -6.82
CA LEU A 314 17.71 -20.52 -7.32
C LEU A 314 19.06 -20.93 -7.90
N LEU A 315 19.25 -20.68 -9.19
CA LEU A 315 20.52 -20.91 -9.89
C LEU A 315 21.29 -19.59 -9.96
N PHE A 316 22.60 -19.66 -9.73
CA PHE A 316 23.51 -18.54 -9.90
C PHE A 316 24.13 -18.59 -11.29
N SER A 317 24.14 -17.43 -11.96
CA SER A 317 24.82 -17.20 -13.23
C SER A 317 26.33 -17.07 -13.04
#